data_AF-A0A1C4GDW5-F1
#
_entry.id   AF-A0A1C4GDW5-F1
#
_cell.length_a   1.000
_cell.length_b   1.000
_cell.length_c   1.000
_cell.angle_alpha   90.00
_cell.angle_beta   90.00
_cell.angle_gamma   90.00
#
_symmetry.space_group_name_H-M   'P 1'
#
loop_
_entity.id
_entity.type
_entity.pdbx_description
1 polymer ?
#
loop_
_entity_poly.entity_id
_entity_poly.type
_entity_poly.pdbx_seq_one_letter_code
_entity_poly.pdbx_strand_id
1 'polypeptide(L)'
;MYVRDTVLQETISPQQLHTVVQKNTAYYDFKWGKIENPEQGNTWNWVAFFFPVFWLAYRKMYKLFIILTLLAVPSIFVTPFIDIPDGIFLSIGLVFQLGMMIFTGWQGNRLYYKHAVRILHKEENMPDHEKAYYLQLKGGASLARMIGVQVIVALVFGGATFGLSYLPTEPNIKNVVRASDEGFTLEIMTDNPTWKLVTKEKDYDVVEFTGYDYTEKKNVKIKFAVYFAEDYFEWQEVYENNKKISEEELEEYQFYIEENGWGF
;
A
#
# COMPACT_ATOMS: atom_id res chain seq x y z
N MET A 1 39.53 34.97 -1.99
CA MET A 1 39.92 33.77 -2.78
C MET A 1 39.66 32.56 -1.90
N TYR A 2 38.46 31.98 -1.98
CA TYR A 2 38.13 30.77 -1.23
C TYR A 2 38.71 29.59 -2.00
N VAL A 3 39.71 28.95 -1.43
CA VAL A 3 40.18 27.64 -1.87
C VAL A 3 39.04 26.68 -1.55
N ARG A 4 38.28 26.29 -2.60
CA ARG A 4 37.47 25.08 -2.51
C ARG A 4 38.46 23.96 -2.40
N ASP A 5 38.51 23.31 -1.25
CA ASP A 5 39.09 21.98 -1.11
C ASP A 5 38.35 21.07 -2.09
N THR A 6 38.92 20.96 -3.30
CA THR A 6 38.70 19.83 -4.17
C THR A 6 39.26 18.63 -3.43
N VAL A 7 38.44 18.06 -2.55
CA VAL A 7 38.55 16.66 -2.17
C VAL A 7 38.65 15.93 -3.49
N LEU A 8 39.86 15.48 -3.83
CA LEU A 8 40.11 14.57 -4.93
C LEU A 8 39.07 13.47 -4.75
N GLN A 9 38.09 13.38 -5.67
CA GLN A 9 37.26 12.20 -5.75
C GLN A 9 38.24 11.05 -5.93
N GLU A 10 38.52 10.31 -4.87
CA GLU A 10 39.16 9.01 -4.99
C GLU A 10 38.32 8.25 -6.00
N THR A 11 38.91 7.99 -7.15
CA THR A 11 38.26 7.22 -8.20
C THR A 11 38.21 5.78 -7.70
N ILE A 12 37.13 5.43 -7.01
CA ILE A 12 36.88 4.06 -6.55
C ILE A 12 36.95 3.15 -7.76
N SER A 13 37.87 2.19 -7.72
CA SER A 13 38.09 1.28 -8.84
C SER A 13 36.87 0.36 -9.04
N PRO A 14 36.58 -0.06 -10.28
CA PRO A 14 35.56 -1.08 -10.53
C PRO A 14 35.76 -2.35 -9.71
N GLN A 15 37.02 -2.77 -9.51
CA GLN A 15 37.38 -3.94 -8.71
C GLN A 15 36.96 -3.80 -7.25
N GLN A 16 37.13 -2.62 -6.65
CA GLN A 16 36.63 -2.34 -5.30
C GLN A 16 35.10 -2.40 -5.26
N LEU A 17 34.40 -1.83 -6.24
CA LEU A 17 32.94 -1.92 -6.30
C LEU A 17 32.46 -3.37 -6.42
N HIS A 18 33.20 -4.23 -7.13
CA HIS A 18 32.84 -5.65 -7.29
C HIS A 18 32.85 -6.42 -5.98
N THR A 19 33.70 -6.07 -5.00
CA THR A 19 33.70 -6.72 -3.68
C THR A 19 32.39 -6.48 -2.93
N VAL A 20 31.77 -5.31 -3.14
CA VAL A 20 30.45 -4.97 -2.58
C VAL A 20 29.32 -5.49 -3.46
N VAL A 21 29.43 -5.40 -4.78
CA VAL A 21 28.34 -5.78 -5.70
C VAL A 21 28.14 -7.29 -5.75
N GLN A 22 29.25 -8.05 -5.74
CA GLN A 22 29.39 -9.51 -5.73
C GLN A 22 28.75 -10.23 -6.94
N LYS A 23 27.45 -10.07 -7.13
CA LYS A 23 26.67 -10.65 -8.22
C LYS A 23 26.18 -9.57 -9.17
N ASN A 24 26.17 -9.91 -10.46
CA ASN A 24 25.74 -9.04 -11.55
C ASN A 24 26.63 -7.79 -11.73
N THR A 25 27.95 -7.94 -11.53
CA THR A 25 28.93 -6.85 -11.63
C THR A 25 28.95 -6.22 -13.02
N ALA A 26 28.95 -7.03 -14.08
CA ALA A 26 28.92 -6.55 -15.47
C ALA A 26 27.74 -5.61 -15.79
N TYR A 27 26.56 -5.87 -15.20
CA TYR A 27 25.41 -4.97 -15.35
C TYR A 27 25.70 -3.60 -14.74
N TYR A 28 26.28 -3.56 -13.54
CA TYR A 28 26.57 -2.32 -12.85
C TYR A 28 27.75 -1.57 -13.48
N ASP A 29 28.77 -2.27 -13.97
CA ASP A 29 29.86 -1.66 -14.76
C ASP A 29 29.29 -0.96 -15.99
N PHE A 30 28.42 -1.63 -16.74
CA PHE A 30 27.76 -1.04 -17.90
C PHE A 30 26.87 0.15 -17.53
N LYS A 31 26.08 0.05 -16.46
CA LYS A 31 25.14 1.10 -16.06
C LYS A 31 25.83 2.32 -15.48
N TRP A 32 26.86 2.13 -14.67
CA TRP A 32 27.61 3.22 -14.07
C TRP A 32 28.61 3.83 -15.05
N GLY A 33 29.24 3.02 -15.92
CA GLY A 33 30.14 3.51 -16.97
C GLY A 33 29.44 4.32 -18.07
N LYS A 34 28.11 4.29 -18.16
CA LYS A 34 27.32 5.15 -19.06
C LYS A 34 27.18 6.60 -18.61
N ILE A 35 27.63 6.92 -17.40
CA ILE A 35 27.47 8.23 -16.78
C ILE A 35 28.85 8.70 -16.34
N GLU A 36 29.18 9.97 -16.59
CA GLU A 36 30.45 10.56 -16.14
C GLU A 36 30.62 10.50 -14.62
N ASN A 37 29.55 10.81 -13.86
CA ASN A 37 29.53 10.72 -12.40
C ASN A 37 28.34 9.86 -11.91
N PRO A 38 28.57 8.57 -11.57
CA PRO A 38 27.54 7.66 -11.05
C PRO A 38 26.91 8.07 -9.71
N GLU A 39 27.52 9.00 -8.96
CA GLU A 39 26.91 9.56 -7.74
C GLU A 39 25.86 10.62 -8.06
N GLN A 40 25.91 11.24 -9.23
CA GLN A 40 25.05 12.36 -9.58
C GLN A 40 24.05 11.98 -10.68
N GLY A 41 24.48 11.24 -11.70
CA GLY A 41 23.63 10.83 -12.81
C GLY A 41 22.83 9.56 -12.56
N ASN A 42 21.86 9.32 -13.44
CA ASN A 42 20.87 8.24 -13.33
C ASN A 42 20.89 7.35 -14.57
N THR A 43 20.69 6.04 -14.36
CA THR A 43 20.33 5.11 -15.42
C THR A 43 19.10 4.33 -15.01
N TRP A 44 18.24 4.03 -15.99
CA TRP A 44 17.02 3.28 -15.76
C TRP A 44 17.27 1.84 -15.27
N ASN A 45 16.52 1.45 -14.25
CA ASN A 45 16.51 0.12 -13.65
C ASN A 45 15.09 -0.47 -13.66
N TRP A 46 14.85 -1.39 -14.59
CA TRP A 46 13.55 -2.07 -14.74
C TRP A 46 13.13 -2.90 -13.52
N VAL A 47 14.08 -3.58 -12.86
CA VAL A 47 13.76 -4.40 -11.69
C VAL A 47 13.35 -3.51 -10.52
N ALA A 48 14.06 -2.40 -10.31
CA ALA A 48 13.70 -1.43 -9.29
C ALA A 48 12.38 -0.71 -9.60
N PHE A 49 12.03 -0.54 -10.89
CA PHE A 49 10.75 0.02 -11.32
C PHE A 49 9.58 -0.89 -10.96
N PHE A 50 9.61 -2.15 -11.40
CA PHE A 50 8.50 -3.09 -11.15
C PHE A 50 8.44 -3.59 -9.71
N PHE A 51 9.59 -3.64 -9.02
CA PHE A 51 9.69 -4.21 -7.67
C PHE A 51 10.46 -3.29 -6.70
N PRO A 52 9.96 -2.07 -6.38
CA PRO A 52 10.70 -1.06 -5.63
C PRO A 52 11.25 -1.55 -4.28
N VAL A 53 10.36 -1.95 -3.38
CA VAL A 53 10.71 -2.36 -2.00
C VAL A 53 11.46 -3.70 -1.97
N PHE A 54 11.08 -4.64 -2.85
CA PHE A 54 11.76 -5.93 -2.98
C PHE A 54 13.20 -5.75 -3.47
N TRP A 55 13.42 -4.91 -4.48
CA TRP A 55 14.75 -4.66 -5.01
C TRP A 55 15.66 -3.99 -3.98
N LEU A 56 15.14 -3.00 -3.22
CA LEU A 56 15.87 -2.36 -2.13
C LEU A 56 16.28 -3.37 -1.04
N ALA A 57 15.35 -4.24 -0.60
CA ALA A 57 15.64 -5.27 0.38
C ALA A 57 16.62 -6.33 -0.15
N TYR A 58 16.47 -6.74 -1.40
CA TYR A 58 17.36 -7.69 -2.09
C TYR A 58 18.80 -7.20 -2.14
N ARG A 59 19.02 -5.92 -2.47
CA ARG A 59 20.34 -5.26 -2.47
C ARG A 59 20.76 -4.71 -1.10
N LYS A 60 20.08 -5.12 -0.02
CA LYS A 60 20.37 -4.77 1.38
C LYS A 60 20.36 -3.27 1.70
N MET A 61 19.64 -2.47 0.91
CA MET A 61 19.43 -1.04 1.15
C MET A 61 18.32 -0.78 2.18
N TYR A 62 18.46 -1.37 3.38
CA TYR A 62 17.39 -1.42 4.38
C TYR A 62 16.92 -0.05 4.87
N LYS A 63 17.78 0.98 4.88
CA LYS A 63 17.37 2.33 5.25
C LYS A 63 16.32 2.90 4.27
N LEU A 64 16.56 2.76 2.97
CA LEU A 64 15.61 3.22 1.94
C LEU A 64 14.37 2.34 1.91
N PHE A 65 14.55 1.02 2.06
CA PHE A 65 13.43 0.08 2.21
C PHE A 65 12.50 0.51 3.36
N ILE A 66 13.03 0.70 4.57
CA ILE A 66 12.24 1.12 5.74
C ILE A 66 11.54 2.45 5.48
N ILE A 67 12.24 3.46 4.93
CA ILE A 67 11.64 4.76 4.62
C ILE A 67 10.44 4.58 3.67
N LEU A 68 10.62 3.89 2.54
CA LEU A 68 9.53 3.71 1.57
C LEU A 68 8.39 2.86 2.11
N THR A 69 8.68 1.82 2.90
CA THR A 69 7.65 1.02 3.57
C THR A 69 6.85 1.85 4.58
N LEU A 70 7.51 2.72 5.35
CA LEU A 70 6.83 3.58 6.32
C LEU A 70 5.93 4.63 5.67
N LEU A 71 6.21 5.04 4.43
CA LEU A 71 5.30 5.94 3.70
C LEU A 71 3.95 5.30 3.38
N ALA A 72 3.84 3.97 3.42
CA ALA A 72 2.57 3.27 3.24
C ALA A 72 1.74 3.18 4.53
N VAL A 73 2.31 3.49 5.70
CA VAL A 73 1.61 3.39 7.00
C VAL A 73 0.31 4.20 7.07
N PRO A 74 0.23 5.44 6.54
CA PRO A 74 -1.03 6.19 6.56
C PRO A 74 -2.21 5.46 5.91
N SER A 75 -1.96 4.62 4.90
CA SER A 75 -3.04 3.84 4.25
C SER A 75 -3.77 2.89 5.21
N ILE A 76 -3.09 2.44 6.28
CA ILE A 76 -3.63 1.56 7.32
C ILE A 76 -4.49 2.34 8.32
N PHE A 77 -4.06 3.56 8.65
CA PHE A 77 -4.68 4.36 9.72
C PHE A 77 -5.74 5.34 9.22
N VAL A 78 -5.82 5.61 7.92
CA VAL A 78 -6.81 6.56 7.39
C VAL A 78 -8.18 5.90 7.28
N THR A 79 -8.27 4.72 6.67
CA THR A 79 -9.56 4.09 6.32
C THR A 79 -10.45 3.73 7.52
N PRO A 80 -9.94 3.31 8.69
CA PRO A 80 -10.82 3.01 9.82
C PRO A 80 -11.40 4.26 10.48
N PHE A 81 -10.80 5.44 10.28
CA PHE A 81 -11.16 6.66 11.00
C PHE A 81 -11.71 7.77 10.11
N ILE A 82 -11.51 7.69 8.81
CA ILE A 82 -11.94 8.67 7.83
C ILE A 82 -12.65 7.91 6.71
N ASP A 83 -13.94 8.21 6.52
CA ASP A 83 -14.72 7.65 5.43
C ASP A 83 -14.35 8.37 4.12
N ILE A 84 -13.58 7.69 3.28
CA ILE A 84 -13.14 8.18 1.98
C ILE A 84 -13.74 7.25 0.93
N PRO A 85 -14.34 7.77 -0.16
CA PRO A 85 -14.82 6.94 -1.26
C PRO A 85 -13.71 6.03 -1.80
N ASP A 86 -14.01 4.75 -1.98
CA ASP A 86 -13.02 3.72 -2.35
C ASP A 86 -12.27 4.07 -3.64
N GLY A 87 -12.99 4.59 -4.65
CA GLY A 87 -12.37 5.03 -5.90
C GLY A 87 -11.32 6.14 -5.71
N ILE A 88 -11.53 7.06 -4.77
CA ILE A 88 -10.57 8.12 -4.44
C ILE A 88 -9.37 7.51 -3.71
N PHE A 89 -9.61 6.67 -2.71
CA PHE A 89 -8.54 6.02 -1.94
C PHE A 89 -7.65 5.16 -2.84
N LEU A 90 -8.24 4.34 -3.72
CA LEU A 90 -7.55 3.53 -4.71
C LEU A 90 -6.74 4.38 -5.68
N SER A 91 -7.30 5.49 -6.17
CA SER A 91 -6.60 6.40 -7.09
C SER A 91 -5.37 7.04 -6.45
N ILE A 92 -5.49 7.52 -5.21
CA ILE A 92 -4.37 8.08 -4.44
C ILE A 92 -3.28 7.01 -4.22
N GLY A 93 -3.70 5.80 -3.82
CA GLY A 93 -2.80 4.66 -3.66
C GLY A 93 -2.03 4.32 -4.94
N LEU A 94 -2.71 4.29 -6.08
CA LEU A 94 -2.12 4.02 -7.39
C LEU A 94 -1.11 5.10 -7.80
N VAL A 95 -1.46 6.38 -7.64
CA VAL A 95 -0.54 7.50 -7.94
C VAL A 95 0.71 7.41 -7.07
N PHE A 96 0.54 7.13 -5.78
CA PHE A 96 1.66 6.96 -4.85
C PHE A 96 2.55 5.77 -5.25
N GLN A 97 1.95 4.63 -5.59
CA GLN A 97 2.67 3.44 -6.06
C GLN A 97 3.45 3.73 -7.35
N LEU A 98 2.82 4.33 -8.36
CA LEU A 98 3.47 4.70 -9.61
C LEU A 98 4.62 5.69 -9.39
N GLY A 99 4.43 6.66 -8.48
CA GLY A 99 5.48 7.59 -8.08
C GLY A 99 6.70 6.87 -7.49
N MET A 100 6.49 5.89 -6.60
CA MET A 100 7.57 5.07 -6.06
C MET A 100 8.25 4.25 -7.15
N MET A 101 7.49 3.60 -8.05
CA MET A 101 8.01 2.82 -9.16
C MET A 101 8.91 3.65 -10.08
N ILE A 102 8.44 4.82 -10.50
CA ILE A 102 9.21 5.75 -11.34
C ILE A 102 10.47 6.23 -10.60
N PHE A 103 10.34 6.60 -9.33
CA PHE A 103 11.46 7.05 -8.51
C PHE A 103 12.56 5.99 -8.39
N THR A 104 12.22 4.76 -8.00
CA THR A 104 13.20 3.67 -7.86
C THR A 104 13.72 3.19 -9.20
N GLY A 105 12.90 3.19 -10.25
CA GLY A 105 13.33 2.90 -11.61
C GLY A 105 14.37 3.89 -12.12
N TRP A 106 14.15 5.19 -11.88
CA TRP A 106 15.04 6.25 -12.33
C TRP A 106 16.32 6.33 -11.50
N GLN A 107 16.20 6.21 -10.17
CA GLN A 107 17.30 6.51 -9.24
C GLN A 107 17.99 5.27 -8.69
N GLY A 108 17.42 4.07 -8.91
CA GLY A 108 17.87 2.84 -8.27
C GLY A 108 19.37 2.60 -8.42
N ASN A 109 19.88 2.61 -9.66
CA ASN A 109 21.30 2.37 -9.92
C ASN A 109 22.21 3.41 -9.23
N ARG A 110 21.80 4.68 -9.20
CA ARG A 110 22.52 5.75 -8.50
C ARG A 110 22.52 5.55 -6.99
N LEU A 111 21.37 5.24 -6.41
CA LEU A 111 21.22 5.00 -4.98
C LEU A 111 22.04 3.78 -4.54
N TYR A 112 22.09 2.74 -5.37
CA TYR A 112 22.89 1.56 -5.11
C TYR A 112 24.40 1.82 -5.28
N TYR A 113 24.81 2.66 -6.23
CA TYR A 113 26.21 3.12 -6.32
C TYR A 113 26.63 3.82 -5.02
N LYS A 114 25.87 4.84 -4.59
CA LYS A 114 26.13 5.54 -3.32
C LYS A 114 26.14 4.61 -2.12
N HIS A 115 25.30 3.57 -2.14
CA HIS A 115 25.30 2.56 -1.10
C HIS A 115 26.59 1.74 -1.10
N ALA A 116 27.05 1.31 -2.27
CA ALA A 116 28.30 0.56 -2.41
C ALA A 116 29.52 1.38 -1.98
N VAL A 117 29.62 2.63 -2.44
CA VAL A 117 30.65 3.58 -2.02
C VAL A 117 30.65 3.80 -0.51
N ARG A 118 29.47 3.97 0.11
CA ARG A 118 29.35 4.08 1.57
C ARG A 118 29.78 2.81 2.32
N ILE A 119 29.66 1.64 1.71
CA ILE A 119 30.16 0.40 2.30
C ILE A 119 31.69 0.39 2.25
N LEU A 120 32.29 0.74 1.11
CA LEU A 120 33.75 0.79 0.94
C LEU A 120 34.42 1.76 1.89
N HIS A 121 33.96 3.01 1.98
CA HIS A 121 34.55 3.98 2.92
C HIS A 121 34.45 3.54 4.40
N LYS A 122 33.42 2.77 4.75
CA LYS A 122 33.31 2.21 6.10
C LYS A 122 34.23 1.03 6.33
N GLU A 123 34.42 0.21 5.30
CA GLU A 123 35.28 -0.97 5.33
C GLU A 123 36.77 -0.60 5.39
N GLU A 124 37.17 0.49 4.73
CA GLU A 124 38.53 1.03 4.75
C GLU A 124 39.04 1.32 6.18
N ASN A 125 38.13 1.79 7.05
CA ASN A 125 38.42 2.14 8.43
C ASN A 125 38.36 0.95 9.41
N MET A 126 38.11 -0.28 8.92
CA MET A 126 37.99 -1.49 9.76
C MET A 126 39.28 -2.32 9.80
N PRO A 127 39.51 -3.10 10.87
CA PRO A 127 40.59 -4.09 10.90
C PRO A 127 40.45 -5.15 9.79
N ASP A 128 41.56 -5.63 9.24
CA ASP A 128 41.55 -6.52 8.06
C ASP A 128 40.74 -7.81 8.24
N HIS A 129 40.75 -8.37 9.45
CA HIS A 129 39.99 -9.58 9.75
C HIS A 129 38.46 -9.36 9.78
N GLU A 130 38.00 -8.11 9.96
CA GLU A 130 36.57 -7.77 9.98
C GLU A 130 36.03 -7.39 8.59
N LYS A 131 36.90 -6.93 7.68
CA LYS A 131 36.52 -6.44 6.34
C LYS A 131 35.69 -7.46 5.56
N ALA A 132 36.17 -8.70 5.47
CA ALA A 132 35.49 -9.76 4.73
C ALA A 132 34.09 -10.06 5.31
N TYR A 133 33.97 -10.12 6.63
CA TYR A 133 32.70 -10.34 7.32
C TYR A 133 31.73 -9.18 7.09
N TYR A 134 32.21 -7.93 7.20
CA TYR A 134 31.41 -6.75 6.97
C TYR A 134 30.87 -6.67 5.53
N LEU A 135 31.71 -6.97 4.53
CA LEU A 135 31.32 -7.03 3.12
C LEU A 135 30.28 -8.13 2.86
N GLN A 136 30.42 -9.30 3.48
CA GLN A 136 29.43 -10.37 3.39
C GLN A 136 28.08 -9.95 4.03
N LEU A 137 28.14 -9.23 5.15
CA LEU A 137 26.96 -8.77 5.86
C LEU A 137 26.22 -7.67 5.10
N LYS A 138 26.91 -6.62 4.65
CA LYS A 138 26.32 -5.40 4.07
C LYS A 138 26.28 -5.38 2.54
N GLY A 139 27.27 -5.97 1.87
CA GLY A 139 27.34 -6.06 0.42
C GLY A 139 26.49 -7.18 -0.18
N GLY A 140 26.50 -7.28 -1.49
CA GLY A 140 25.89 -8.32 -2.28
C GLY A 140 24.37 -8.21 -2.36
N ALA A 141 23.75 -9.34 -2.66
CA ALA A 141 22.31 -9.47 -2.70
C ALA A 141 21.84 -10.77 -2.04
N SER A 142 20.65 -10.75 -1.43
CA SER A 142 20.13 -11.91 -0.70
C SER A 142 18.62 -12.06 -0.86
N LEU A 143 18.21 -13.10 -1.59
CA LEU A 143 16.80 -13.45 -1.77
C LEU A 143 16.15 -13.86 -0.44
N ALA A 144 16.83 -14.67 0.36
CA ALA A 144 16.34 -15.12 1.66
C ALA A 144 16.04 -13.95 2.61
N ARG A 145 16.95 -12.96 2.70
CA ARG A 145 16.71 -11.77 3.53
C ARG A 145 15.60 -10.89 2.98
N MET A 146 15.51 -10.75 1.65
CA MET A 146 14.42 -10.03 1.00
C MET A 146 13.06 -10.64 1.36
N ILE A 147 12.90 -11.96 1.19
CA ILE A 147 11.66 -12.67 1.54
C ILE A 147 11.39 -12.51 3.05
N GLY A 148 12.39 -12.73 3.90
CA GLY A 148 12.23 -12.63 5.35
C GLY A 148 11.71 -11.26 5.81
N VAL A 149 12.27 -10.16 5.30
CA VAL A 149 11.77 -8.82 5.67
C VAL A 149 10.39 -8.53 5.08
N GLN A 150 10.06 -9.07 3.90
CA GLN A 150 8.73 -8.87 3.29
C GLN A 150 7.64 -9.65 4.03
N VAL A 151 7.94 -10.85 4.54
CA VAL A 151 7.03 -11.60 5.42
C VAL A 151 6.77 -10.83 6.71
N ILE A 152 7.81 -10.24 7.32
CA ILE A 152 7.64 -9.41 8.51
C ILE A 152 6.73 -8.21 8.22
N VAL A 153 6.97 -7.50 7.10
CA VAL A 153 6.11 -6.37 6.70
C VAL A 153 4.68 -6.82 6.49
N ALA A 154 4.45 -7.93 5.79
CA ALA A 154 3.11 -8.47 5.55
C ALA A 154 2.38 -8.83 6.86
N LEU A 155 3.07 -9.47 7.81
CA LEU A 155 2.50 -9.81 9.12
C LEU A 155 2.17 -8.56 9.95
N VAL A 156 3.05 -7.56 9.95
CA VAL A 156 2.83 -6.30 10.69
C VAL A 156 1.66 -5.52 10.08
N PHE A 157 1.66 -5.36 8.76
CA PHE A 157 0.62 -4.61 8.06
C PHE A 157 -0.72 -5.34 8.16
N GLY A 158 -0.74 -6.64 7.86
CA GLY A 158 -1.95 -7.47 7.94
C GLY A 158 -2.50 -7.57 9.36
N GLY A 159 -1.63 -7.74 10.35
CA GLY A 159 -2.03 -7.74 11.77
C GLY A 159 -2.57 -6.39 12.23
N ALA A 160 -1.98 -5.28 11.76
CA ALA A 160 -2.48 -3.94 12.07
C ALA A 160 -3.83 -3.66 11.40
N THR A 161 -3.99 -3.97 10.11
CA THR A 161 -5.28 -3.79 9.41
C THR A 161 -6.37 -4.65 10.03
N PHE A 162 -6.06 -5.91 10.35
CA PHE A 162 -6.99 -6.81 11.03
C PHE A 162 -7.34 -6.31 12.43
N GLY A 163 -6.36 -5.88 13.23
CA GLY A 163 -6.64 -5.34 14.57
C GLY A 163 -7.49 -4.06 14.53
N LEU A 164 -7.26 -3.19 13.55
CA LEU A 164 -8.01 -1.95 13.39
C LEU A 164 -9.42 -2.15 12.86
N SER A 165 -9.71 -3.23 12.12
CA SER A 165 -11.06 -3.52 11.62
C SER A 165 -12.05 -3.85 12.75
N TYR A 166 -11.58 -4.32 13.90
CA TYR A 166 -12.41 -4.58 15.09
C TYR A 166 -12.72 -3.34 15.93
N LEU A 167 -12.22 -2.15 15.55
CA LEU A 167 -12.58 -0.92 16.26
C LEU A 167 -13.98 -0.46 15.81
N PRO A 168 -14.91 -0.13 16.73
CA PRO A 168 -16.27 0.29 16.39
C PRO A 168 -16.32 1.76 15.96
N THR A 169 -15.53 2.11 14.95
CA THR A 169 -15.52 3.43 14.32
C THR A 169 -16.68 3.53 13.31
N GLU A 170 -17.10 4.76 12.99
CA GLU A 170 -18.18 4.96 12.01
C GLU A 170 -17.88 4.30 10.65
N PRO A 171 -16.68 4.44 10.04
CA PRO A 171 -16.38 3.74 8.79
C PRO A 171 -16.47 2.22 8.91
N ASN A 172 -15.94 1.63 9.99
CA ASN A 172 -15.96 0.19 10.18
C ASN A 172 -17.39 -0.35 10.38
N ILE A 173 -18.23 0.35 11.15
CA ILE A 173 -19.65 -0.02 11.33
C ILE A 173 -20.39 0.04 9.98
N LYS A 174 -20.19 1.10 9.19
CA LYS A 174 -20.78 1.20 7.85
C LYS A 174 -20.30 0.08 6.92
N ASN A 175 -19.03 -0.31 7.03
CA ASN A 175 -18.41 -1.34 6.20
C ASN A 175 -18.97 -2.75 6.44
N VAL A 176 -19.58 -3.04 7.59
CA VAL A 176 -20.28 -4.34 7.81
C VAL A 176 -21.33 -4.58 6.73
N VAL A 177 -22.06 -3.53 6.34
CA VAL A 177 -23.06 -3.61 5.26
C VAL A 177 -22.44 -3.21 3.93
N ARG A 178 -21.71 -2.09 3.88
CA ARG A 178 -21.20 -1.53 2.61
C ARG A 178 -20.26 -2.49 1.87
N ALA A 179 -19.46 -3.27 2.61
CA ALA A 179 -18.53 -4.23 2.01
C ALA A 179 -19.14 -5.65 1.86
N SER A 180 -20.42 -5.83 2.15
CA SER A 180 -21.14 -7.08 1.85
C SER A 180 -21.55 -7.16 0.38
N ASP A 181 -21.98 -8.34 -0.07
CA ASP A 181 -22.48 -8.54 -1.43
C ASP A 181 -23.69 -7.64 -1.73
N GLU A 182 -24.60 -7.50 -0.77
CA GLU A 182 -25.77 -6.61 -0.85
C GLU A 182 -25.33 -5.14 -0.92
N GLY A 183 -24.39 -4.72 -0.06
CA GLY A 183 -23.86 -3.35 -0.08
C GLY A 183 -23.21 -2.99 -1.41
N PHE A 184 -22.36 -3.87 -1.93
CA PHE A 184 -21.73 -3.70 -3.23
C PHE A 184 -22.75 -3.63 -4.37
N THR A 185 -23.77 -4.51 -4.33
CA THR A 185 -24.84 -4.54 -5.33
C THR A 185 -25.66 -3.26 -5.31
N LEU A 186 -26.01 -2.77 -4.12
CA LEU A 186 -26.68 -1.48 -3.93
C LEU A 186 -25.86 -0.32 -4.51
N GLU A 187 -24.54 -0.29 -4.33
CA GLU A 187 -23.68 0.74 -4.93
C GLU A 187 -23.61 0.67 -6.46
N ILE A 188 -23.68 -0.54 -7.05
CA ILE A 188 -23.65 -0.73 -8.51
C ILE A 188 -25.01 -0.40 -9.16
N MET A 189 -26.10 -0.74 -8.49
CA MET A 189 -27.46 -0.63 -9.05
C MET A 189 -28.11 0.73 -8.80
N THR A 190 -27.42 1.63 -8.10
CA THR A 190 -27.93 2.96 -7.80
C THR A 190 -27.02 4.09 -8.24
N ASP A 191 -27.62 5.19 -8.67
CA ASP A 191 -26.93 6.45 -8.87
C ASP A 191 -26.79 7.21 -7.54
N ASN A 192 -25.60 7.77 -7.33
CA ASN A 192 -25.23 8.59 -6.16
C ASN A 192 -25.47 7.88 -4.80
N PRO A 193 -24.93 6.67 -4.59
CA PRO A 193 -25.09 5.94 -3.33
C PRO A 193 -24.48 6.74 -2.17
N THR A 194 -25.18 6.77 -1.03
CA THR A 194 -24.65 7.34 0.22
C THR A 194 -24.92 6.44 1.40
N TRP A 195 -23.96 6.38 2.32
CA TRP A 195 -24.03 5.59 3.55
C TRP A 195 -23.85 6.49 4.76
N LYS A 196 -24.75 6.38 5.75
CA LYS A 196 -24.72 7.19 6.97
C LYS A 196 -24.99 6.33 8.19
N LEU A 197 -24.24 6.56 9.25
CA LEU A 197 -24.59 6.08 10.57
C LEU A 197 -25.63 7.05 11.17
N VAL A 198 -26.84 6.57 11.43
CA VAL A 198 -27.98 7.42 11.78
C VAL A 198 -28.23 7.44 13.28
N THR A 199 -28.17 6.30 13.96
CA THR A 199 -28.48 6.18 15.38
C THR A 199 -27.70 5.01 15.98
N LYS A 200 -27.38 5.11 17.27
CA LYS A 200 -26.84 4.00 18.06
C LYS A 200 -27.94 3.51 18.98
N GLU A 201 -28.46 2.32 18.71
CA GLU A 201 -29.39 1.66 19.62
C GLU A 201 -28.61 0.87 20.68
N LYS A 202 -29.33 0.29 21.64
CA LYS A 202 -28.70 -0.41 22.77
C LYS A 202 -27.87 -1.63 22.32
N ASP A 203 -28.37 -2.36 21.34
CA ASP A 203 -27.84 -3.67 20.92
C ASP A 203 -27.32 -3.68 19.47
N TYR A 204 -27.58 -2.62 18.67
CA TYR A 204 -27.13 -2.49 17.28
C TYR A 204 -26.96 -1.02 16.86
N ASP A 205 -26.21 -0.78 15.79
CA ASP A 205 -26.08 0.53 15.14
C ASP A 205 -27.01 0.59 13.91
N VAL A 206 -27.65 1.74 13.65
CA VAL A 206 -28.50 1.93 12.46
C VAL A 206 -27.71 2.59 11.35
N VAL A 207 -27.51 1.86 10.25
CA VAL A 207 -26.88 2.37 9.03
C VAL A 207 -27.95 2.62 7.98
N GLU A 208 -27.97 3.82 7.39
CA GLU A 208 -28.86 4.19 6.31
C GLU A 208 -28.09 4.24 4.98
N PHE A 209 -28.62 3.53 3.99
CA PHE A 209 -28.26 3.66 2.60
C PHE A 209 -29.29 4.52 1.86
N THR A 210 -28.83 5.33 0.90
CA THR A 210 -29.70 6.02 -0.05
C THR A 210 -29.11 5.98 -1.44
N GLY A 211 -29.94 5.81 -2.47
CA GLY A 211 -29.53 5.90 -3.86
C GLY A 211 -30.74 6.03 -4.79
N TYR A 212 -30.48 6.30 -6.07
CA TYR A 212 -31.51 6.21 -7.11
C TYR A 212 -31.34 4.92 -7.88
N ASP A 213 -32.22 3.95 -7.68
CA ASP A 213 -32.24 2.70 -8.44
C ASP A 213 -32.65 3.01 -9.87
N TYR A 214 -31.72 2.89 -10.81
CA TYR A 214 -31.97 3.25 -12.21
C TYR A 214 -32.73 2.16 -12.97
N THR A 215 -32.72 0.92 -12.49
CA THR A 215 -33.44 -0.21 -13.07
C THR A 215 -34.92 -0.09 -12.73
N GLU A 216 -35.21 0.09 -11.45
CA GLU A 216 -36.56 0.25 -10.91
C GLU A 216 -37.09 1.69 -11.01
N LYS A 217 -36.21 2.65 -11.38
CA LYS A 217 -36.50 4.07 -11.57
C LYS A 217 -37.13 4.72 -10.33
N LYS A 218 -36.57 4.44 -9.15
CA LYS A 218 -37.08 4.90 -7.87
C LYS A 218 -35.96 5.35 -6.94
N ASN A 219 -36.25 6.35 -6.11
CA ASN A 219 -35.35 6.71 -5.01
C ASN A 219 -35.54 5.68 -3.91
N VAL A 220 -34.46 5.02 -3.52
CA VAL A 220 -34.45 4.03 -2.45
C VAL A 220 -33.73 4.59 -1.24
N LYS A 221 -34.32 4.30 -0.07
CA LYS A 221 -33.67 4.49 1.23
C LYS A 221 -33.87 3.22 2.02
N ILE A 222 -32.79 2.71 2.60
CA ILE A 222 -32.76 1.44 3.29
C ILE A 222 -32.10 1.67 4.64
N LYS A 223 -32.69 1.14 5.71
CA LYS A 223 -32.09 1.12 7.03
C LYS A 223 -31.72 -0.31 7.41
N PHE A 224 -30.51 -0.45 7.92
CA PHE A 224 -29.96 -1.70 8.40
C PHE A 224 -29.73 -1.61 9.91
N ALA A 225 -30.06 -2.67 10.64
CA ALA A 225 -29.55 -2.90 11.99
C ALA A 225 -28.21 -3.61 11.87
N VAL A 226 -27.15 -3.03 12.41
CA VAL A 226 -25.78 -3.52 12.30
C VAL A 226 -25.28 -3.98 13.67
N TYR A 227 -24.98 -5.27 13.76
CA TYR A 227 -24.41 -5.92 14.94
C TYR A 227 -22.89 -6.02 14.76
N PHE A 228 -22.19 -4.91 14.98
CA PHE A 228 -20.77 -4.77 14.65
C PHE A 228 -19.87 -5.85 15.28
N ALA A 229 -20.15 -6.28 16.51
CA ALA A 229 -19.35 -7.30 17.20
C ALA A 229 -19.51 -8.71 16.58
N GLU A 230 -20.61 -8.94 15.86
CA GLU A 230 -20.95 -10.21 15.22
C GLU A 230 -20.66 -10.20 13.72
N ASP A 231 -20.20 -9.06 13.17
CA ASP A 231 -20.00 -8.84 11.74
C ASP A 231 -21.26 -9.18 10.93
N TYR A 232 -22.42 -8.75 11.45
CA TYR A 232 -23.74 -9.13 10.98
C TYR A 232 -24.66 -7.92 10.84
N PHE A 233 -25.63 -7.98 9.92
CA PHE A 233 -26.65 -6.96 9.75
C PHE A 233 -28.00 -7.53 9.29
N GLU A 234 -29.06 -6.76 9.54
CA GLU A 234 -30.44 -7.07 9.16
C GLU A 234 -31.08 -5.88 8.44
N TRP A 235 -31.89 -6.15 7.41
CA TRP A 235 -32.75 -5.15 6.80
C TRP A 235 -33.90 -4.79 7.76
N GLN A 236 -34.15 -3.49 7.96
CA GLN A 236 -35.16 -3.02 8.92
C GLN A 236 -36.30 -2.27 8.24
N GLU A 237 -35.95 -1.28 7.39
CA GLU A 237 -36.94 -0.45 6.72
C GLU A 237 -36.46 -0.11 5.31
N VAL A 238 -37.37 -0.23 4.35
CA VAL A 238 -37.16 0.24 2.98
C VAL A 238 -38.20 1.32 2.66
N TYR A 239 -37.74 2.36 1.99
CA TYR A 239 -38.56 3.46 1.52
C TYR A 239 -38.35 3.64 0.03
N GLU A 240 -39.44 3.64 -0.71
CA GLU A 240 -39.46 3.95 -2.14
C GLU A 240 -40.11 5.30 -2.35
N ASN A 241 -39.39 6.23 -2.99
CA ASN A 241 -39.86 7.60 -3.23
C ASN A 241 -40.39 8.27 -1.95
N ASN A 242 -39.67 8.06 -0.83
CA ASN A 242 -39.98 8.54 0.53
C ASN A 242 -41.21 7.90 1.20
N LYS A 243 -41.79 6.83 0.64
CA LYS A 243 -42.87 6.08 1.27
C LYS A 243 -42.33 4.73 1.78
N LYS A 244 -42.55 4.44 3.06
CA LYS A 244 -42.22 3.12 3.63
C LYS A 244 -43.04 2.04 2.91
N ILE A 245 -42.38 1.00 2.42
CA ILE A 245 -43.04 -0.15 1.80
C ILE A 245 -43.43 -1.19 2.87
N SER A 246 -44.30 -2.12 2.50
CA SER A 246 -44.68 -3.23 3.37
C SER A 246 -43.53 -4.23 3.59
N GLU A 247 -43.70 -5.12 4.56
CA GLU A 247 -42.70 -6.17 4.87
C GLU A 247 -42.53 -7.14 3.69
N GLU A 248 -43.62 -7.53 3.03
CA GLU A 248 -43.59 -8.36 1.80
C GLU A 248 -42.83 -7.67 0.66
N GLU A 249 -43.11 -6.39 0.38
CA GLU A 249 -42.39 -5.62 -0.64
C GLU A 249 -40.90 -5.41 -0.29
N LEU A 250 -40.56 -5.33 1.00
CA LEU A 250 -39.17 -5.26 1.47
C LEU A 250 -38.43 -6.58 1.19
N GLU A 251 -39.02 -7.72 1.54
CA GLU A 251 -38.45 -9.04 1.28
C GLU A 251 -38.23 -9.26 -0.23
N GLU A 252 -39.18 -8.85 -1.07
CA GLU A 252 -39.03 -8.88 -2.53
C GLU A 252 -37.86 -8.03 -3.02
N TYR A 253 -37.70 -6.80 -2.49
CA TYR A 253 -36.59 -5.93 -2.88
C TYR A 253 -35.24 -6.44 -2.38
N GLN A 254 -35.19 -6.98 -1.16
CA GLN A 254 -34.00 -7.63 -0.64
C GLN A 254 -33.60 -8.82 -1.52
N PHE A 255 -34.54 -9.71 -1.86
CA PHE A 255 -34.29 -10.84 -2.74
C PHE A 255 -33.79 -10.39 -4.12
N TYR A 256 -34.35 -9.31 -4.67
CA TYR A 256 -33.88 -8.71 -5.92
C TYR A 256 -32.41 -8.23 -5.81
N ILE A 257 -32.01 -7.60 -4.71
CA ILE A 257 -30.62 -7.20 -4.49
C ILE A 257 -29.72 -8.43 -4.34
N GLU A 258 -30.13 -9.45 -3.60
CA GLU A 258 -29.38 -10.69 -3.43
C GLU A 258 -29.21 -11.46 -4.75
N GLU A 259 -30.25 -11.54 -5.59
CA GLU A 259 -30.22 -12.22 -6.89
C GLU A 259 -29.31 -11.51 -7.90
N ASN A 260 -29.22 -10.18 -7.82
CA ASN A 260 -28.30 -9.39 -8.62
C ASN A 260 -26.90 -9.27 -7.99
N GLY A 261 -26.72 -9.89 -6.80
CA GLY A 261 -25.44 -10.04 -6.14
C GLY A 261 -24.48 -10.89 -6.95
N TRP A 262 -23.31 -10.34 -7.25
CA TRP A 262 -22.21 -11.10 -7.81
C TRP A 262 -21.53 -11.84 -6.65
N GLY A 263 -22.10 -12.94 -6.18
CA GLY A 263 -21.54 -13.67 -5.03
C GLY A 263 -20.03 -13.88 -5.21
N PHE A 264 -19.24 -13.24 -4.33
CA PHE A 264 -17.78 -13.30 -4.34
C PHE A 264 -17.26 -14.15 -3.18
#